data_AF-A0AAW6Y942-F1
#
_entry.id   AF-A0AAW6Y942-F1
#
_cell.length_a   1.000
_cell.length_b   1.000
_cell.length_c   1.000
_cell.angle_alpha   90.00
_cell.angle_beta   90.00
_cell.angle_gamma   90.00
#
_symmetry.space_group_name_H-M   'P 1'
#
loop_
_entity.id
_entity.type
_entity.pdbx_description
1 polymer ?
#
loop_
_entity_poly.entity_id
_entity_poly.type
_entity_poly.pdbx_seq_one_letter_code
_entity_poly.pdbx_strand_id
1 'polypeptide(L)'
;PCATQNELDVDAAHQLIANGVKAVAEGANMPTTIEATELFQQAGVLFAPGKAANAGGVATSGLEMAQNAARLGWKAEKVDA
;
A
#
# COMPACT_ATOMS: atom_id res chain seq x y z
N PRO A 1 -6.61 -1.53 -0.87
CA PRO A 1 -7.32 -0.29 -1.25
C PRO A 1 -6.37 0.63 -2.03
N CYS A 2 -6.74 1.04 -3.25
CA CYS A 2 -5.82 1.61 -4.25
C CYS A 2 -6.41 2.71 -5.15
N ALA A 3 -7.62 3.24 -4.92
CA ALA A 3 -8.19 4.26 -5.81
C ALA A 3 -7.98 5.69 -5.27
N THR A 4 -8.49 6.01 -4.08
CA THR A 4 -8.40 7.36 -3.49
C THR A 4 -8.33 7.33 -1.97
N GLN A 5 -8.10 8.50 -1.37
CA GLN A 5 -8.11 8.70 0.07
C GLN A 5 -9.49 8.43 0.67
N ASN A 6 -9.54 7.85 1.87
CA ASN A 6 -10.76 7.53 2.61
C ASN A 6 -11.82 6.71 1.82
N GLU A 7 -11.41 5.90 0.85
CA GLU A 7 -12.32 5.01 0.10
C GLU A 7 -12.81 3.81 0.92
N LEU A 8 -12.09 3.44 1.98
CA LEU A 8 -12.41 2.33 2.86
C LEU A 8 -12.81 2.86 4.23
N ASP A 9 -14.12 2.93 4.45
CA ASP A 9 -14.76 3.44 5.66
C ASP A 9 -15.11 2.33 6.67
N VAL A 10 -15.77 2.72 7.76
CA VAL A 10 -16.15 1.86 8.88
C VAL A 10 -17.10 0.74 8.45
N ASP A 11 -18.08 1.05 7.60
CA ASP A 11 -19.08 0.07 7.15
C ASP A 11 -18.43 -1.01 6.29
N ALA A 12 -17.55 -0.60 5.36
CA ALA A 12 -16.76 -1.52 4.57
C ALA A 12 -15.80 -2.35 5.43
N ALA A 13 -15.17 -1.74 6.46
CA ALA A 13 -14.29 -2.44 7.38
C ALA A 13 -15.02 -3.54 8.16
N HIS A 14 -16.21 -3.26 8.70
CA HIS A 14 -17.04 -4.26 9.37
C HIS A 14 -17.40 -5.43 8.45
N GLN A 15 -17.80 -5.14 7.22
CA GLN A 15 -18.13 -6.17 6.23
C GLN A 15 -16.91 -7.07 5.92
N LEU A 16 -15.75 -6.47 5.70
CA LEU A 16 -14.51 -7.22 5.41
C LEU A 16 -14.08 -8.09 6.60
N ILE A 17 -14.15 -7.56 7.82
CA ILE A 17 -13.84 -8.29 9.05
C ILE A 17 -14.80 -9.47 9.23
N ALA A 18 -16.11 -9.25 9.07
CA ALA A 18 -17.13 -10.29 9.17
C ALA A 18 -16.91 -11.41 8.13
N ASN A 19 -16.42 -11.04 6.93
CA ASN A 19 -16.07 -11.97 5.86
C ASN A 19 -14.70 -12.63 6.04
N GLY A 20 -14.01 -12.36 7.15
CA GLY A 20 -12.77 -13.06 7.52
C GLY A 20 -11.52 -12.58 6.80
N VAL A 21 -11.48 -11.32 6.34
CA VAL A 21 -10.28 -10.69 5.77
C VAL A 21 -9.07 -10.91 6.69
N LYS A 22 -7.92 -11.27 6.10
CA LYS A 22 -6.69 -11.58 6.86
C LYS A 22 -5.69 -10.45 6.87
N ALA A 23 -5.66 -9.66 5.82
CA ALA A 23 -4.76 -8.54 5.68
C ALA A 23 -5.38 -7.41 4.85
N VAL A 24 -5.01 -6.18 5.17
CA VAL A 24 -5.27 -4.97 4.39
C VAL A 24 -3.94 -4.29 4.12
N ALA A 25 -3.64 -4.02 2.85
CA ALA A 25 -2.46 -3.28 2.42
C ALA A 25 -2.88 -2.06 1.58
N GLU A 26 -2.39 -0.90 1.96
CA GLU A 26 -2.76 0.37 1.34
C GLU A 26 -1.87 0.67 0.13
N GLY A 27 -2.46 0.64 -1.08
CA GLY A 27 -1.79 1.05 -2.31
C GLY A 27 -1.96 2.55 -2.60
N ALA A 28 -3.12 3.11 -2.26
CA ALA A 28 -3.35 4.56 -2.35
C ALA A 28 -2.77 5.29 -1.14
N ASN A 29 -2.78 6.63 -1.18
CA ASN A 29 -2.35 7.47 -0.05
C ASN A 29 -3.52 7.69 0.90
N MET A 30 -3.41 7.14 2.12
CA MET A 30 -4.45 7.21 3.17
C MET A 30 -5.84 6.76 2.69
N PRO A 31 -5.99 5.56 2.10
CA PRO A 31 -7.28 5.11 1.59
C PRO A 31 -8.22 4.61 2.68
N THR A 32 -7.72 4.24 3.85
CA THR A 32 -8.54 3.76 4.97
C THR A 32 -8.76 4.92 5.93
N THR A 33 -10.00 5.13 6.39
CA THR A 33 -10.23 6.11 7.46
C THR A 33 -9.53 5.66 8.75
N ILE A 34 -9.30 6.59 9.68
CA ILE A 34 -8.62 6.28 10.95
C ILE A 34 -9.45 5.26 11.75
N GLU A 35 -10.76 5.45 11.79
CA GLU A 35 -11.70 4.58 12.49
C GLU A 35 -11.70 3.17 11.89
N ALA A 36 -11.70 3.05 10.55
CA ALA A 36 -11.61 1.76 9.88
C ALA A 36 -10.26 1.07 10.13
N THR A 37 -9.18 1.84 10.17
CA THR A 37 -7.84 1.35 10.49
C THR A 37 -7.78 0.75 11.91
N GLU A 38 -8.39 1.42 12.89
CA GLU A 38 -8.50 0.93 14.26
C GLU A 38 -9.31 -0.37 14.33
N LEU A 39 -10.42 -0.47 13.59
CA LEU A 39 -11.23 -1.69 13.52
C LEU A 39 -10.44 -2.88 12.99
N PHE A 40 -9.67 -2.71 11.91
CA PHE A 40 -8.82 -3.78 11.39
C PHE A 40 -7.77 -4.24 12.40
N GLN A 41 -7.10 -3.30 13.08
CA GLN A 41 -6.09 -3.63 14.08
C GLN A 41 -6.69 -4.36 15.29
N GLN A 42 -7.84 -3.89 15.79
CA GLN A 42 -8.56 -4.53 16.90
C GLN A 42 -9.06 -5.93 16.53
N ALA A 43 -9.46 -6.15 15.28
CA ALA A 43 -9.89 -7.45 14.77
C ALA A 43 -8.73 -8.43 14.49
N GLY A 44 -7.48 -8.03 14.73
CA GLY A 44 -6.30 -8.85 14.46
C GLY A 44 -6.00 -9.03 12.96
N VAL A 45 -6.53 -8.16 12.11
CA VAL A 45 -6.23 -8.13 10.68
C VAL A 45 -4.84 -7.52 10.50
N LEU A 46 -3.99 -8.17 9.71
CA LEU A 46 -2.67 -7.64 9.38
C LEU A 46 -2.83 -6.34 8.58
N PHE A 47 -2.29 -5.23 9.08
CA PHE A 47 -2.45 -3.93 8.44
C PHE A 47 -1.10 -3.39 7.95
N ALA A 48 -0.96 -3.23 6.63
CA ALA A 48 0.22 -2.66 6.00
C ALA A 48 -0.07 -1.21 5.54
N PRO A 49 0.55 -0.20 6.18
CA PRO A 49 0.24 1.20 5.93
C PRO A 49 0.78 1.67 4.58
N GLY A 50 0.14 2.69 3.99
CA GLY A 50 0.44 3.18 2.65
C GLY A 50 1.91 3.55 2.46
N LYS A 51 2.48 4.27 3.45
CA LYS A 51 3.90 4.67 3.48
C LYS A 51 4.92 3.54 3.26
N ALA A 52 4.53 2.29 3.51
CA ALA A 52 5.37 1.12 3.26
C ALA A 52 4.87 0.32 2.07
N ALA A 53 3.57 -0.01 2.05
CA ALA A 53 2.99 -0.90 1.02
C ALA A 53 3.05 -0.30 -0.39
N ASN A 54 2.95 1.03 -0.54
CA ASN A 54 3.01 1.71 -1.84
C ASN A 54 4.37 2.34 -2.16
N ALA A 55 5.38 2.16 -1.29
CA ALA A 55 6.70 2.78 -1.42
C ALA A 55 7.46 2.31 -2.67
N GLY A 56 7.04 1.22 -3.32
CA GLY A 56 7.64 0.70 -4.55
C GLY A 56 7.70 1.73 -5.69
N GLY A 57 6.70 2.61 -5.81
CA GLY A 57 6.74 3.69 -6.80
C GLY A 57 7.90 4.66 -6.58
N VAL A 58 8.04 5.15 -5.34
CA VAL A 58 9.14 6.06 -4.96
C VAL A 58 10.50 5.35 -5.05
N ALA A 59 10.58 4.09 -4.65
CA ALA A 59 11.80 3.29 -4.77
C ALA A 59 12.24 3.16 -6.24
N THR A 60 11.31 2.83 -7.13
CA THR A 60 11.58 2.71 -8.57
C THR A 60 12.01 4.05 -9.18
N SER A 61 11.39 5.17 -8.76
CA SER A 61 11.86 6.50 -9.15
C SER A 61 13.31 6.78 -8.71
N GLY A 62 13.69 6.31 -7.52
CA GLY A 62 15.09 6.36 -7.06
C GLY A 62 16.04 5.56 -7.95
N LEU A 63 15.63 4.36 -8.37
CA LEU A 63 16.38 3.53 -9.32
C LEU A 63 16.49 4.19 -10.70
N GLU A 64 15.42 4.86 -11.17
CA GLU A 64 15.45 5.67 -12.40
C GLU A 64 16.45 6.82 -12.30
N MET A 65 16.45 7.55 -11.19
CA MET A 65 17.42 8.62 -10.94
C MET A 65 18.87 8.10 -10.96
N ALA A 66 19.13 6.94 -10.36
CA ALA A 66 20.44 6.30 -10.38
C ALA A 66 20.88 5.88 -11.79
N GLN A 67 19.97 5.29 -12.57
CA GLN A 67 20.20 4.93 -13.97
C GLN A 67 20.54 6.16 -14.82
N ASN A 68 19.79 7.24 -14.66
CA ASN A 68 20.01 8.51 -15.37
C ASN A 68 21.38 9.12 -15.02
N ALA A 69 21.75 9.14 -13.74
CA ALA A 69 23.06 9.64 -13.30
C ALA A 69 24.23 8.82 -13.87
N ALA A 70 24.06 7.50 -14.00
CA ALA A 70 25.07 6.59 -14.53
C ALA A 70 25.00 6.40 -16.06
N ARG A 71 23.97 6.95 -16.73
CA ARG A 71 23.66 6.74 -18.16
C ARG A 71 23.54 5.25 -18.52
N LEU A 72 22.90 4.48 -17.65
CA LEU A 72 22.64 3.06 -17.84
C LEU A 72 21.15 2.82 -18.13
N GLY A 73 20.86 1.75 -18.85
CA GLY A 73 19.52 1.16 -18.91
C GLY A 73 19.57 -0.24 -18.34
N TRP A 74 18.96 -0.46 -17.18
CA TRP A 74 18.84 -1.80 -16.61
C TRP A 74 17.66 -2.55 -17.23
N LYS A 75 17.79 -3.87 -17.34
CA LYS A 75 16.66 -4.73 -17.72
C LYS A 75 15.66 -4.83 -16.56
N ALA A 76 14.41 -5.14 -16.87
CA ALA A 76 13.33 -5.25 -15.89
C ALA A 76 13.68 -6.21 -14.74
N GLU A 77 14.32 -7.35 -15.03
CA GLU A 77 14.71 -8.33 -14.01
C GLU A 77 15.72 -7.78 -13.00
N LYS A 78 16.53 -6.80 -13.42
CA LYS A 78 17.48 -6.11 -12.53
C LYS A 78 16.82 -5.01 -11.70
N VAL A 79 15.71 -4.44 -12.18
CA VAL A 79 14.94 -3.43 -11.43
C VAL A 79 14.03 -4.09 -10.39
N ASP A 80 13.54 -5.30 -10.68
CA ASP A 80 12.62 -6.07 -9.83
C ASP A 80 13.31 -6.84 -8.68
N ALA A 81 14.60 -7.19 -8.83
CA ALA A 81 15.39 -7.94 -7.85
C ALA A 81 15.97 -7.07 -6.72
#